data_AF-A0A0F9NIV3-F1
#
_entry.id   AF-A0A0F9NIV3-F1
#
_cell.length_a   1.000
_cell.length_b   1.000
_cell.length_c   1.000
_cell.angle_alpha   90.00
_cell.angle_beta   90.00
_cell.angle_gamma   90.00
#
_symmetry.space_group_name_H-M   'P 1'
#
loop_
_entity.id
_entity.type
_entity.pdbx_description
1 polymer ?
#
loop_
_entity_poly.entity_id
_entity_poly.type
_entity_poly.pdbx_seq_one_letter_code
_entity_poly.pdbx_strand_id
1 'polypeptide(L)'
;MEQELEGVADDEILEELYEDLDDDILKYQESDFLLKHTKQRIRKKLGMNLIVTGESGRGKSFFGLRFLERWNKERFKEEFPSNHVCNTIEEAVILVRGFKRAGEGILIEELSVHAGSRASMTTQNRLFNMFLDICRMKQAVIVGNCPHISFVDKHYSMMAQAWVNVSRVDFKRKIVVARAYWIQTSPFRSEPYKHRYLNDEGDEVDICYMRKPSDKLCKEYEKLKGKSNDSIFETVVLRLQKDNQEKLKQIGHKFLSPREKEAYELKLEGNTSKEAAKIMGLKDARTYTAYILSAKKKIKSPEYRRELKALNEKWGKSKQDTRQDAN
;
A
#
# COMPACT_ATOMS: atom_id res chain seq x y z
N MET A 1 17.28 -31.15 -11.96
CA MET A 1 16.85 -31.15 -13.38
C MET A 1 15.45 -31.70 -13.58
N GLU A 2 14.80 -32.30 -12.56
CA GLU A 2 13.39 -32.75 -12.64
C GLU A 2 12.37 -31.78 -12.03
N GLN A 3 12.77 -30.58 -11.58
CA GLN A 3 11.87 -29.61 -10.92
C GLN A 3 11.36 -28.48 -11.82
N GLU A 4 11.74 -28.44 -13.10
CA GLU A 4 11.33 -27.36 -14.02
C GLU A 4 10.26 -27.79 -15.05
N LEU A 5 9.86 -29.06 -15.08
CA LEU A 5 8.90 -29.59 -16.05
C LEU A 5 7.46 -29.74 -15.52
N GLU A 6 7.23 -29.66 -14.20
CA GLU A 6 5.88 -29.73 -13.62
C GLU A 6 5.07 -28.43 -13.79
N GLY A 7 5.72 -27.29 -14.03
CA GLY A 7 5.03 -25.99 -14.17
C GLY A 7 4.52 -25.66 -15.57
N VAL A 8 5.13 -26.23 -16.62
CA VAL A 8 4.81 -25.88 -18.02
C VAL A 8 3.63 -26.71 -18.54
N ALA A 9 3.52 -27.97 -18.11
CA ALA A 9 2.40 -28.84 -18.48
C ALA A 9 1.07 -28.37 -17.87
N ASP A 10 1.09 -27.76 -16.68
CA ASP A 10 -0.10 -27.19 -16.06
C ASP A 10 -0.63 -25.97 -16.85
N ASP A 11 0.24 -25.10 -17.38
CA ASP A 11 -0.18 -23.88 -18.08
C ASP A 11 -0.74 -24.14 -19.50
N GLU A 12 -0.20 -25.11 -20.26
CA GLU A 12 -0.75 -25.49 -21.59
C GLU A 12 -2.09 -26.24 -21.46
N ILE A 13 -2.21 -27.16 -20.49
CA ILE A 13 -3.48 -27.85 -20.19
C ILE A 13 -4.53 -26.84 -19.70
N LEU A 14 -4.11 -25.78 -19.00
CA LEU A 14 -4.97 -24.69 -18.60
C LEU A 14 -5.50 -23.90 -19.80
N GLU A 15 -4.67 -23.54 -20.79
CA GLU A 15 -5.13 -22.83 -21.99
C GLU A 15 -6.18 -23.63 -22.77
N GLU A 16 -5.98 -24.93 -22.99
CA GLU A 16 -6.97 -25.80 -23.67
C GLU A 16 -8.27 -25.97 -22.86
N LEU A 17 -8.21 -26.12 -21.53
CA LEU A 17 -9.40 -26.16 -20.67
C LEU A 17 -10.17 -24.83 -20.65
N TYR A 18 -9.53 -23.72 -21.00
CA TYR A 18 -10.12 -22.38 -20.97
C TYR A 18 -10.75 -21.93 -22.28
N GLU A 19 -10.38 -22.50 -23.44
CA GLU A 19 -11.06 -22.24 -24.71
C GLU A 19 -12.48 -22.83 -24.75
N ASP A 20 -12.68 -24.01 -24.15
CA ASP A 20 -14.01 -24.65 -24.05
C ASP A 20 -14.93 -24.04 -22.98
N LEU A 21 -14.38 -23.28 -22.03
CA LEU A 21 -15.15 -22.59 -21.00
C LEU A 21 -15.85 -21.32 -21.52
N ASP A 22 -15.56 -20.88 -22.74
CA ASP A 22 -15.81 -19.49 -23.14
C ASP A 22 -17.23 -19.19 -23.66
N ASP A 23 -18.16 -20.15 -23.69
CA ASP A 23 -19.57 -19.89 -24.03
C ASP A 23 -20.54 -19.99 -22.84
N ASP A 24 -20.19 -20.69 -21.77
CA ASP A 24 -21.11 -20.92 -20.64
C ASP A 24 -20.91 -19.95 -19.46
N ILE A 25 -19.94 -19.01 -19.49
CA ILE A 25 -19.68 -18.18 -18.28
C ILE A 25 -20.79 -17.15 -17.96
N LEU A 26 -21.73 -16.91 -18.88
CA LEU A 26 -22.95 -16.13 -18.62
C LEU A 26 -23.93 -16.87 -17.67
N LYS A 27 -23.77 -18.18 -17.44
CA LYS A 27 -24.50 -18.95 -16.40
C LYS A 27 -23.89 -18.87 -15.00
N TYR A 28 -22.67 -18.39 -14.80
CA TYR A 28 -22.09 -18.41 -13.44
C TYR A 28 -22.79 -17.40 -12.53
N GLN A 29 -23.60 -17.96 -11.65
CA GLN A 29 -23.96 -17.35 -10.38
C GLN A 29 -22.65 -17.02 -9.63
N GLU A 30 -22.58 -15.81 -9.06
CA GLU A 30 -21.42 -15.43 -8.25
C GLU A 30 -21.21 -16.45 -7.13
N SER A 31 -19.97 -16.88 -6.94
CA SER A 31 -19.66 -17.95 -6.01
C SER A 31 -20.09 -17.60 -4.58
N ASP A 32 -20.82 -18.51 -3.94
CA ASP A 32 -21.42 -18.29 -2.62
C ASP A 32 -20.65 -18.96 -1.48
N PHE A 33 -19.74 -19.89 -1.77
CA PHE A 33 -19.05 -20.67 -0.73
C PHE A 33 -18.23 -19.79 0.23
N LEU A 34 -17.60 -18.70 -0.25
CA LEU A 34 -16.90 -17.73 0.61
C LEU A 34 -17.87 -17.00 1.57
N LEU A 35 -19.05 -16.61 1.08
CA LEU A 35 -20.09 -15.97 1.89
C LEU A 35 -20.68 -16.95 2.89
N LYS A 36 -20.96 -18.20 2.47
CA LYS A 36 -21.41 -19.29 3.34
C LYS A 36 -20.39 -19.53 4.47
N HIS A 37 -19.10 -19.61 4.15
CA HIS A 37 -18.04 -19.77 5.15
C HIS A 37 -18.00 -18.58 6.14
N THR A 38 -18.03 -17.36 5.62
CA THR A 38 -18.06 -16.13 6.45
C THR A 38 -19.25 -16.13 7.40
N LYS A 39 -20.45 -16.45 6.89
CA LYS A 39 -21.68 -16.57 7.67
C LYS A 39 -21.58 -17.62 8.78
N GLN A 40 -21.00 -18.79 8.48
CA GLN A 40 -20.78 -19.84 9.49
C GLN A 40 -19.85 -19.36 10.60
N ARG A 41 -18.79 -18.62 10.26
CA ARG A 41 -17.85 -18.06 11.25
C ARG A 41 -18.51 -17.02 12.15
N ILE A 42 -19.21 -16.05 11.58
CA ILE A 42 -19.91 -15.02 12.35
C ILE A 42 -20.97 -15.66 13.28
N ARG A 43 -21.72 -16.66 12.80
CA ARG A 43 -22.67 -17.42 13.65
C ARG A 43 -22.01 -18.09 14.85
N LYS A 44 -20.77 -18.56 14.69
CA LYS A 44 -19.94 -19.12 15.77
C LYS A 44 -19.25 -18.06 16.64
N LYS A 45 -19.65 -16.79 16.54
CA LYS A 45 -19.04 -15.65 17.25
C LYS A 45 -17.55 -15.46 16.93
N LEU A 46 -17.15 -15.79 15.70
CA LEU A 46 -15.79 -15.62 15.18
C LEU A 46 -15.77 -14.53 14.10
N GLY A 47 -14.62 -13.88 13.90
CA GLY A 47 -14.37 -12.99 12.76
C GLY A 47 -13.88 -13.74 11.52
N MET A 48 -13.67 -13.00 10.42
CA MET A 48 -13.18 -13.52 9.15
C MET A 48 -12.05 -12.64 8.62
N ASN A 49 -10.88 -13.23 8.38
CA ASN A 49 -9.73 -12.57 7.75
C ASN A 49 -9.51 -13.20 6.37
N LEU A 50 -9.75 -12.42 5.32
CA LEU A 50 -9.61 -12.80 3.92
C LEU A 50 -8.41 -12.08 3.31
N ILE A 51 -7.44 -12.83 2.78
CA ILE A 51 -6.33 -12.28 2.01
C ILE A 51 -6.63 -12.43 0.51
N VAL A 52 -6.54 -11.34 -0.24
CA VAL A 52 -6.71 -11.34 -1.70
C VAL A 52 -5.38 -11.01 -2.37
N THR A 53 -4.85 -11.96 -3.15
CA THR A 53 -3.58 -11.87 -3.88
C THR A 53 -3.79 -11.90 -5.39
N GLY A 54 -2.73 -11.62 -6.15
CA GLY A 54 -2.74 -11.58 -7.61
C GLY A 54 -1.90 -10.43 -8.15
N GLU A 55 -1.56 -10.46 -9.43
CA GLU A 55 -0.75 -9.41 -10.06
C GLU A 55 -1.45 -8.04 -10.06
N SER A 56 -0.68 -6.98 -10.31
CA SER A 56 -1.24 -5.63 -10.48
C SER A 56 -2.23 -5.60 -11.65
N GLY A 57 -3.32 -4.84 -11.51
CA GLY A 57 -4.35 -4.74 -12.55
C GLY A 57 -5.32 -5.93 -12.66
N ARG A 58 -5.12 -7.03 -11.92
CA ARG A 58 -5.99 -8.23 -12.00
C ARG A 58 -7.32 -8.13 -11.23
N GLY A 59 -7.66 -6.97 -10.66
CA GLY A 59 -8.98 -6.77 -10.02
C GLY A 59 -9.10 -7.19 -8.56
N LYS A 60 -7.99 -7.34 -7.81
CA LYS A 60 -7.99 -7.68 -6.36
C LYS A 60 -8.88 -6.75 -5.52
N SER A 61 -8.73 -5.44 -5.68
CA SER A 61 -9.52 -4.44 -4.96
C SER A 61 -11.01 -4.59 -5.29
N PHE A 62 -11.34 -4.83 -6.57
CA PHE A 62 -12.73 -5.01 -7.00
C PHE A 62 -13.33 -6.33 -6.50
N PHE A 63 -12.54 -7.39 -6.44
CA PHE A 63 -12.95 -8.64 -5.79
C PHE A 63 -13.33 -8.39 -4.32
N GLY A 64 -12.44 -7.72 -3.57
CA GLY A 64 -12.66 -7.42 -2.16
C GLY A 64 -13.88 -6.52 -1.93
N LEU A 65 -14.02 -5.45 -2.71
CA LEU A 65 -15.19 -4.57 -2.69
C LEU A 65 -16.48 -5.33 -2.99
N ARG A 66 -16.49 -6.17 -4.04
CA ARG A 66 -17.69 -6.94 -4.41
C ARG A 66 -18.07 -7.92 -3.32
N PHE A 67 -17.09 -8.64 -2.77
CA PHE A 67 -17.33 -9.57 -1.68
C PHE A 67 -17.96 -8.86 -0.47
N LEU A 68 -17.42 -7.71 -0.06
CA LEU A 68 -17.94 -6.92 1.05
C LEU A 68 -19.32 -6.33 0.76
N GLU A 69 -19.57 -5.86 -0.46
CA GLU A 69 -20.88 -5.41 -0.93
C GLU A 69 -21.93 -6.51 -0.82
N ARG A 70 -21.63 -7.71 -1.31
CA ARG A 70 -22.53 -8.87 -1.20
C ARG A 70 -22.76 -9.27 0.25
N TRP A 71 -21.68 -9.34 1.04
CA TRP A 71 -21.75 -9.67 2.46
C TRP A 71 -22.64 -8.68 3.23
N ASN A 72 -22.44 -7.37 3.03
CA ASN A 72 -23.20 -6.34 3.73
C ASN A 72 -24.68 -6.39 3.34
N LYS A 73 -24.96 -6.59 2.05
CA LYS A 73 -26.33 -6.77 1.55
C LYS A 73 -26.99 -8.04 2.10
N GLU A 74 -26.27 -9.16 2.20
CA GLU A 74 -26.84 -10.39 2.74
C GLU A 74 -27.11 -10.26 4.26
N ARG A 75 -26.13 -9.76 5.01
CA ARG A 75 -26.08 -9.75 6.47
C ARG A 75 -26.90 -8.64 7.11
N PHE A 76 -26.84 -7.43 6.55
CA PHE A 76 -27.43 -6.22 7.13
C PHE A 76 -28.53 -5.61 6.27
N LYS A 77 -28.72 -6.09 5.02
CA LYS A 77 -29.67 -5.52 4.04
C LYS A 77 -29.35 -4.07 3.68
N GLU A 78 -28.07 -3.71 3.73
CA GLU A 78 -27.56 -2.36 3.50
C GLU A 78 -26.48 -2.36 2.41
N GLU A 79 -26.26 -1.22 1.75
CA GLU A 79 -25.11 -1.01 0.87
C GLU A 79 -23.80 -1.02 1.67
N PHE A 80 -22.72 -1.55 1.10
CA PHE A 80 -21.41 -1.47 1.76
C PHE A 80 -20.93 -0.02 1.79
N PRO A 81 -20.63 0.51 2.99
CA PRO A 81 -20.28 1.92 3.13
C PRO A 81 -18.85 2.17 2.66
N SER A 82 -18.64 3.15 1.77
CA SER A 82 -17.32 3.41 1.17
C SER A 82 -16.26 3.88 2.15
N ASN A 83 -16.64 4.48 3.28
CA ASN A 83 -15.71 4.82 4.37
C ASN A 83 -15.20 3.58 5.14
N HIS A 84 -15.61 2.37 4.77
CA HIS A 84 -15.02 1.12 5.25
C HIS A 84 -13.86 0.61 4.38
N VAL A 85 -13.43 1.40 3.39
CA VAL A 85 -12.17 1.20 2.67
C VAL A 85 -11.08 2.00 3.38
N CYS A 86 -10.09 1.30 3.92
CA CYS A 86 -8.96 1.86 4.66
C CYS A 86 -7.68 1.72 3.83
N ASN A 87 -6.90 2.78 3.79
CA ASN A 87 -5.59 2.82 3.15
C ASN A 87 -4.46 2.76 4.17
N THR A 88 -4.78 2.73 5.46
CA THR A 88 -3.80 2.57 6.55
C THR A 88 -4.37 1.68 7.66
N ILE A 89 -3.50 1.15 8.50
CA ILE A 89 -3.89 0.31 9.64
C ILE A 89 -4.45 1.16 10.79
N GLU A 90 -3.98 2.39 10.92
CA GLU A 90 -4.51 3.38 11.85
C GLU A 90 -5.99 3.66 11.56
N GLU A 91 -6.34 3.91 10.29
CA GLU A 91 -7.74 4.05 9.84
C GLU A 91 -8.55 2.80 10.16
N ALA A 92 -8.00 1.62 9.85
CA ALA A 92 -8.63 0.33 10.12
C ALA A 92 -8.92 0.12 11.61
N VAL A 93 -7.97 0.43 12.50
CA VAL A 93 -8.13 0.32 13.96
C VAL A 93 -9.23 1.25 14.46
N ILE A 94 -9.23 2.51 14.04
CA ILE A 94 -10.23 3.50 14.45
C ILE A 94 -11.63 3.04 14.00
N LEU A 95 -11.74 2.60 12.75
CA LEU A 95 -12.99 2.15 12.16
C LEU A 95 -13.54 0.91 12.89
N VAL A 96 -12.74 -0.16 13.01
CA VAL A 96 -13.20 -1.42 13.62
C VAL A 96 -13.53 -1.23 15.10
N ARG A 97 -12.79 -0.38 15.82
CA ARG A 97 -13.13 -0.04 17.21
C ARG A 97 -14.53 0.56 17.31
N GLY A 98 -14.93 1.35 16.32
CA GLY A 98 -16.25 1.97 16.19
C GLY A 98 -17.38 1.02 15.80
N PHE A 99 -17.07 -0.19 15.32
CA PHE A 99 -18.10 -1.17 14.92
C PHE A 99 -19.04 -1.49 16.08
N LYS A 100 -20.33 -1.45 15.76
CA LYS A 100 -21.44 -1.69 16.70
C LYS A 100 -22.09 -3.04 16.48
N ARG A 101 -21.93 -3.63 15.29
CA ARG A 101 -22.57 -4.88 14.88
C ARG A 101 -21.52 -5.94 14.56
N ALA A 102 -21.76 -7.16 15.01
CA ALA A 102 -20.91 -8.30 14.68
C ALA A 102 -20.97 -8.62 13.17
N GLY A 103 -19.80 -8.83 12.58
CA GLY A 103 -19.66 -9.09 11.15
C GLY A 103 -19.59 -7.83 10.28
N GLU A 104 -19.45 -6.63 10.85
CA GLU A 104 -19.15 -5.44 10.04
C GLU A 104 -17.83 -5.64 9.29
N GLY A 105 -17.83 -5.23 8.02
CA GLY A 105 -16.76 -5.52 7.08
C GLY A 105 -15.88 -4.31 6.77
N ILE A 106 -14.62 -4.55 6.43
CA ILE A 106 -13.61 -3.54 6.10
C ILE A 106 -12.72 -4.07 4.98
N LEU A 107 -12.34 -3.19 4.05
CA LEU A 107 -11.31 -3.43 3.05
C LEU A 107 -10.03 -2.69 3.44
N ILE A 108 -8.91 -3.38 3.51
CA ILE A 108 -7.57 -2.79 3.68
C ILE A 108 -6.85 -2.90 2.34
N GLU A 109 -6.65 -1.76 1.69
CA GLU A 109 -5.88 -1.68 0.45
C GLU A 109 -4.38 -1.80 0.75
N GLU A 110 -3.67 -2.46 -0.16
CA GLU A 110 -2.21 -2.62 -0.16
C GLU A 110 -1.64 -3.07 1.19
N LEU A 111 -2.21 -4.14 1.75
CA LEU A 111 -1.83 -4.70 3.04
C LEU A 111 -0.32 -4.93 3.19
N SER A 112 0.39 -5.24 2.09
CA SER A 112 1.85 -5.40 2.07
C SER A 112 2.64 -4.14 2.46
N VAL A 113 2.10 -2.95 2.22
CA VAL A 113 2.75 -1.69 2.60
C VAL A 113 2.73 -1.51 4.13
N HIS A 114 1.68 -1.98 4.78
CA HIS A 114 1.48 -1.78 6.22
C HIS A 114 1.88 -2.98 7.09
N ALA A 115 1.87 -4.18 6.51
CA ALA A 115 2.23 -5.44 7.17
C ALA A 115 3.42 -6.11 6.47
N GLY A 116 4.39 -5.32 5.99
CA GLY A 116 5.54 -5.85 5.28
C GLY A 116 6.40 -6.76 6.16
N SER A 117 6.75 -7.95 5.66
CA SER A 117 7.53 -8.97 6.38
C SER A 117 8.91 -8.53 6.88
N ARG A 118 9.42 -7.37 6.41
CA ARG A 118 10.72 -6.80 6.79
C ARG A 118 10.65 -5.69 7.86
N ALA A 119 9.46 -5.32 8.36
CA ALA A 119 9.27 -4.27 9.37
C ALA A 119 9.33 -4.77 10.84
N SER A 120 9.92 -5.94 11.04
CA SER A 120 10.16 -6.61 12.33
C SER A 120 10.75 -5.63 13.36
N MET A 121 10.03 -5.40 14.46
CA MET A 121 10.34 -4.52 15.62
C MET A 121 9.86 -3.05 15.58
N THR A 122 8.92 -2.67 14.72
CA THR A 122 8.38 -1.29 14.70
C THR A 122 7.05 -1.15 15.46
N THR A 123 6.71 0.08 15.87
CA THR A 123 5.40 0.47 16.43
C THR A 123 4.22 -0.01 15.57
N GLN A 124 4.43 -0.15 14.25
CA GLN A 124 3.43 -0.64 13.31
C GLN A 124 3.05 -2.10 13.55
N ASN A 125 4.02 -2.99 13.84
CA ASN A 125 3.71 -4.39 14.15
C ASN A 125 2.88 -4.51 15.43
N ARG A 126 3.17 -3.68 16.44
CA ARG A 126 2.37 -3.65 17.68
C ARG A 126 0.94 -3.17 17.41
N LEU A 127 0.78 -2.09 16.64
CA LEU A 127 -0.53 -1.59 16.23
C LEU A 127 -1.31 -2.63 15.44
N PHE A 128 -0.63 -3.36 14.57
CA PHE A 128 -1.22 -4.38 13.73
C PHE A 128 -1.66 -5.63 14.52
N ASN A 129 -0.88 -6.05 15.52
CA ASN A 129 -1.32 -7.11 16.44
C ASN A 129 -2.53 -6.66 17.27
N MET A 130 -2.52 -5.42 17.77
CA MET A 130 -3.69 -4.85 18.44
C MET A 130 -4.91 -4.78 17.52
N PHE A 131 -4.71 -4.44 16.25
CA PHE A 131 -5.76 -4.43 15.24
C PHE A 131 -6.41 -5.80 15.10
N LEU A 132 -5.62 -6.88 15.00
CA LEU A 132 -6.12 -8.24 14.91
C LEU A 132 -6.93 -8.66 16.14
N ASP A 133 -6.47 -8.29 17.34
CA ASP A 133 -7.20 -8.54 18.58
C ASP A 133 -8.53 -7.81 18.63
N ILE A 134 -8.55 -6.54 18.20
CA ILE A 134 -9.79 -5.75 18.11
C ILE A 134 -10.75 -6.39 17.10
N CYS A 135 -10.25 -6.83 15.95
CA CYS A 135 -11.07 -7.49 14.93
C CYS A 135 -11.69 -8.80 15.45
N ARG A 136 -10.93 -9.58 16.23
CA ARG A 136 -11.45 -10.79 16.88
C ARG A 136 -12.55 -10.47 17.87
N MET A 137 -12.35 -9.48 18.73
CA MET A 137 -13.34 -9.03 19.71
C MET A 137 -14.62 -8.53 19.02
N LYS A 138 -14.49 -7.80 17.92
CA LYS A 138 -15.59 -7.21 17.15
C LYS A 138 -16.25 -8.19 16.17
N GLN A 139 -15.67 -9.38 15.99
CA GLN A 139 -16.08 -10.35 14.98
C GLN A 139 -16.11 -9.71 13.58
N ALA A 140 -15.11 -8.89 13.26
CA ALA A 140 -15.05 -8.16 12.01
C ALA A 140 -14.79 -9.09 10.81
N VAL A 141 -15.25 -8.65 9.62
CA VAL A 141 -14.88 -9.26 8.33
C VAL A 141 -13.83 -8.38 7.66
N ILE A 142 -12.58 -8.79 7.73
CA ILE A 142 -11.45 -8.07 7.15
C ILE A 142 -11.15 -8.67 5.78
N VAL A 143 -11.05 -7.82 4.77
CA VAL A 143 -10.47 -8.16 3.48
C VAL A 143 -9.21 -7.34 3.29
N GLY A 144 -8.06 -7.98 3.19
CA GLY A 144 -6.80 -7.30 2.87
C GLY A 144 -6.32 -7.74 1.49
N ASN A 145 -5.91 -6.80 0.63
CA ASN A 145 -5.32 -7.13 -0.66
C ASN A 145 -3.80 -6.93 -0.66
N CYS A 146 -3.06 -7.74 -1.43
CA CYS A 146 -1.63 -7.59 -1.62
C CYS A 146 -1.20 -8.24 -2.95
N PRO A 147 0.00 -7.97 -3.48
CA PRO A 147 0.47 -8.64 -4.70
C PRO A 147 0.66 -10.15 -4.50
N HIS A 148 1.31 -10.52 -3.39
CA HIS A 148 1.62 -11.91 -3.06
C HIS A 148 1.53 -12.13 -1.55
N ILE A 149 1.16 -13.35 -1.13
CA ILE A 149 0.94 -13.67 0.29
C ILE A 149 2.21 -13.52 1.13
N SER A 150 3.39 -13.78 0.55
CA SER A 150 4.69 -13.63 1.24
C SER A 150 5.06 -12.18 1.57
N PHE A 151 4.37 -11.20 1.00
CA PHE A 151 4.60 -9.79 1.31
C PHE A 151 3.92 -9.38 2.61
N VAL A 152 3.01 -10.22 3.11
CA VAL A 152 2.28 -10.00 4.33
C VAL A 152 3.00 -10.70 5.48
N ASP A 153 3.06 -10.04 6.63
CA ASP A 153 3.67 -10.57 7.83
C ASP A 153 3.15 -11.98 8.15
N LYS A 154 4.08 -12.85 8.56
CA LYS A 154 3.77 -14.26 8.80
C LYS A 154 2.68 -14.43 9.85
N HIS A 155 2.66 -13.59 10.88
CA HIS A 155 1.64 -13.66 11.92
C HIS A 155 0.24 -13.40 11.33
N TYR A 156 0.09 -12.42 10.44
CA TYR A 156 -1.18 -12.16 9.77
C TYR A 156 -1.59 -13.29 8.84
N SER A 157 -0.65 -13.79 8.02
CA SER A 157 -0.91 -14.88 7.09
C SER A 157 -1.35 -16.14 7.82
N MET A 158 -0.82 -16.40 9.02
CA MET A 158 -1.27 -17.47 9.92
C MET A 158 -2.63 -17.17 10.57
N MET A 159 -3.03 -15.90 10.69
CA MET A 159 -4.35 -15.52 11.19
C MET A 159 -5.41 -15.38 10.09
N ALA A 160 -5.07 -15.62 8.82
CA ALA A 160 -6.04 -15.66 7.73
C ALA A 160 -6.91 -16.91 7.83
N GLN A 161 -8.19 -16.79 7.47
CA GLN A 161 -9.10 -17.95 7.37
C GLN A 161 -9.52 -18.25 5.94
N ALA A 162 -9.29 -17.32 5.03
CA ALA A 162 -9.37 -17.60 3.62
C ALA A 162 -8.29 -16.83 2.86
N TRP A 163 -7.88 -17.43 1.77
CA TRP A 163 -6.96 -16.88 0.82
C TRP A 163 -7.56 -16.98 -0.57
N VAL A 164 -7.54 -15.88 -1.29
CA VAL A 164 -8.04 -15.77 -2.66
C VAL A 164 -6.87 -15.35 -3.54
N ASN A 165 -6.59 -16.12 -4.58
CA ASN A 165 -5.64 -15.76 -5.62
C ASN A 165 -6.39 -15.39 -6.89
N VAL A 166 -6.35 -14.11 -7.25
CA VAL A 166 -7.03 -13.57 -8.42
C VAL A 166 -6.21 -13.85 -9.67
N SER A 167 -6.78 -14.63 -10.59
CA SER A 167 -6.10 -15.08 -11.81
C SER A 167 -6.30 -14.08 -12.95
N ARG A 168 -7.55 -13.74 -13.28
CA ARG A 168 -7.86 -12.87 -14.43
C ARG A 168 -9.13 -12.05 -14.25
N VAL A 169 -9.23 -10.99 -15.06
CA VAL A 169 -10.44 -10.18 -15.22
C VAL A 169 -10.99 -10.44 -16.61
N ASP A 170 -12.23 -10.91 -16.70
CA ASP A 170 -12.99 -10.89 -17.94
C ASP A 170 -13.64 -9.51 -18.07
N PHE A 171 -13.05 -8.64 -18.89
CA PHE A 171 -13.55 -7.28 -19.10
C PHE A 171 -14.86 -7.23 -19.89
N LYS A 172 -15.06 -8.18 -20.81
CA LYS A 172 -16.28 -8.28 -21.63
C LYS A 172 -17.48 -8.57 -20.73
N ARG A 173 -17.31 -9.48 -19.77
CA ARG A 173 -18.36 -9.90 -18.83
C ARG A 173 -18.33 -9.17 -17.49
N LYS A 174 -17.29 -8.38 -17.24
CA LYS A 174 -17.06 -7.63 -15.98
C LYS A 174 -17.02 -8.56 -14.77
N ILE A 175 -16.31 -9.67 -14.89
CA ILE A 175 -16.14 -10.69 -13.84
C ILE A 175 -14.66 -10.83 -13.48
N VAL A 176 -14.39 -11.01 -12.20
CA VAL A 176 -13.10 -11.43 -11.68
C VAL A 176 -13.15 -12.94 -11.43
N VAL A 177 -12.17 -13.65 -12.00
CA VAL A 177 -11.96 -15.08 -11.80
C VAL A 177 -10.79 -15.27 -10.83
N ALA A 178 -11.03 -16.02 -9.77
CA ALA A 178 -10.05 -16.27 -8.72
C ALA A 178 -10.11 -17.72 -8.24
N ARG A 179 -9.05 -18.20 -7.59
CA ARG A 179 -9.08 -19.44 -6.80
C ARG A 179 -9.13 -19.09 -5.32
N ALA A 180 -9.99 -19.75 -4.56
CA ALA A 180 -10.27 -19.45 -3.17
C ALA A 180 -10.09 -20.70 -2.32
N TYR A 181 -9.34 -20.55 -1.24
CA TYR A 181 -9.01 -21.61 -0.30
C TYR A 181 -9.38 -21.16 1.10
N TRP A 182 -9.92 -22.06 1.93
CA TRP A 182 -9.93 -21.82 3.36
C TRP A 182 -8.61 -22.27 3.96
N ILE A 183 -8.19 -21.54 4.99
CA ILE A 183 -6.86 -21.64 5.55
C ILE A 183 -6.94 -22.24 6.95
N GLN A 184 -6.14 -23.27 7.19
CA GLN A 184 -5.99 -23.92 8.49
C GLN A 184 -4.55 -23.82 8.96
N THR A 185 -4.34 -23.25 10.14
CA THR A 185 -3.02 -23.22 10.78
C THR A 185 -2.85 -24.37 11.75
N SER A 186 -1.70 -25.06 11.66
CA SER A 186 -1.26 -26.01 12.67
C SER A 186 -0.24 -25.34 13.60
N PRO A 187 -0.29 -25.59 14.93
CA PRO A 187 0.74 -25.10 15.84
C PRO A 187 2.11 -25.77 15.60
N PHE A 188 2.16 -26.88 14.86
CA PHE A 188 3.39 -27.65 14.61
C PHE A 188 4.05 -27.35 13.26
N ARG A 189 3.37 -26.63 12.34
CA ARG A 189 3.93 -26.29 11.03
C ARG A 189 4.07 -24.79 10.86
N SER A 190 5.12 -24.39 10.17
CA SER A 190 5.43 -22.99 9.85
C SER A 190 4.51 -22.40 8.79
N GLU A 191 3.87 -23.24 7.98
CA GLU A 191 3.04 -22.84 6.85
C GLU A 191 1.58 -23.27 7.05
N PRO A 192 0.64 -22.42 6.64
CA PRO A 192 -0.78 -22.74 6.73
C PRO A 192 -1.18 -23.76 5.64
N TYR A 193 -2.08 -24.67 6.00
CA TYR A 193 -2.69 -25.61 5.06
C TYR A 193 -3.78 -24.91 4.27
N LYS A 194 -3.81 -25.20 2.97
CA LYS A 194 -4.84 -24.74 2.04
C LYS A 194 -5.80 -25.88 1.79
N HIS A 195 -7.08 -25.60 1.94
CA HIS A 195 -8.14 -26.56 1.68
C HIS A 195 -9.13 -25.96 0.68
N ARG A 196 -9.63 -26.79 -0.23
CA ARG A 196 -10.73 -26.41 -1.13
C ARG A 196 -12.04 -26.32 -0.34
N TYR A 197 -12.98 -25.54 -0.85
CA TYR A 197 -14.33 -25.51 -0.32
C TYR A 197 -15.12 -26.71 -0.84
N LEU A 198 -16.22 -27.05 -0.17
CA LEU A 198 -17.17 -28.03 -0.65
C LEU A 198 -18.43 -27.31 -1.15
N ASN A 199 -18.95 -27.72 -2.30
CA ASN A 199 -20.26 -27.28 -2.77
C ASN A 199 -21.40 -27.99 -1.97
N ASP A 200 -22.66 -27.77 -2.35
CA ASP A 200 -23.79 -28.41 -1.66
C ASP A 200 -23.92 -29.91 -2.00
N GLU A 201 -23.27 -30.38 -3.07
CA GLU A 201 -23.22 -31.78 -3.52
C GLU A 201 -22.07 -32.57 -2.86
N GLY A 202 -21.14 -31.87 -2.21
CA GLY A 202 -19.97 -32.45 -1.55
C GLY A 202 -18.69 -32.42 -2.38
N ASP A 203 -18.71 -31.86 -3.58
CA ASP A 203 -17.53 -31.76 -4.44
C ASP A 203 -16.61 -30.61 -4.03
N GLU A 204 -15.32 -30.82 -4.24
CA GLU A 204 -14.31 -29.80 -4.04
C GLU A 204 -14.42 -28.69 -5.09
N VAL A 205 -14.54 -27.45 -4.61
CA VAL A 205 -14.56 -26.24 -5.44
C VAL A 205 -13.55 -25.23 -4.91
N ASP A 206 -12.73 -24.67 -5.80
CA ASP A 206 -11.84 -23.56 -5.51
C ASP A 206 -12.02 -22.38 -6.47
N ILE A 207 -12.59 -22.59 -7.66
CA ILE A 207 -12.87 -21.50 -8.60
C ILE A 207 -13.98 -20.59 -8.07
N CYS A 208 -13.68 -19.29 -8.02
CA CYS A 208 -14.51 -18.23 -7.50
C CYS A 208 -14.76 -17.16 -8.57
N TYR A 209 -16.03 -16.87 -8.83
CA TYR A 209 -16.47 -15.80 -9.72
C TYR A 209 -17.10 -14.66 -8.92
N MET A 210 -16.58 -13.45 -9.10
CA MET A 210 -17.17 -12.22 -8.53
C MET A 210 -17.43 -11.21 -9.64
N ARG A 211 -18.63 -10.63 -9.68
CA ARG A 211 -18.94 -9.56 -10.63
C ARG A 211 -18.24 -8.26 -10.21
N LYS A 212 -18.19 -7.30 -11.13
CA LYS A 212 -17.82 -5.93 -10.79
C LYS A 212 -18.72 -5.39 -9.65
N PRO A 213 -18.17 -4.66 -8.65
CA PRO A 213 -18.97 -3.95 -7.66
C PRO A 213 -19.94 -2.95 -8.31
N SER A 214 -20.91 -2.44 -7.53
CA SER A 214 -21.79 -1.38 -8.03
C SER A 214 -21.01 -0.15 -8.51
N ASP A 215 -21.49 0.51 -9.56
CA ASP A 215 -20.82 1.67 -10.14
C ASP A 215 -20.72 2.84 -9.13
N LYS A 216 -21.65 2.94 -8.19
CA LYS A 216 -21.59 3.90 -7.07
C LYS A 216 -20.37 3.62 -6.19
N LEU A 217 -20.22 2.38 -5.72
CA LEU A 217 -19.10 1.97 -4.88
C LEU A 217 -17.76 2.12 -5.62
N CYS A 218 -17.70 1.77 -6.92
CA CYS A 218 -16.52 2.00 -7.75
C CYS A 218 -16.15 3.49 -7.81
N LYS A 219 -17.11 4.39 -8.07
CA LYS A 219 -16.86 5.84 -8.13
C LYS A 219 -16.35 6.39 -6.80
N GLU A 220 -16.89 5.91 -5.68
CA GLU A 220 -16.46 6.33 -4.34
C GLU A 220 -15.05 5.80 -4.03
N TYR A 221 -14.77 4.54 -4.38
CA TYR A 221 -13.44 3.94 -4.23
C TYR A 221 -12.36 4.69 -5.01
N GLU A 222 -12.59 5.02 -6.28
CA GLU A 222 -11.61 5.76 -7.10
C GLU A 222 -11.29 7.15 -6.52
N LYS A 223 -12.28 7.81 -5.90
CA LYS A 223 -12.06 9.10 -5.21
C LYS A 223 -11.18 8.95 -3.97
N LEU A 224 -11.27 7.83 -3.25
CA LEU A 224 -10.44 7.56 -2.08
C LEU A 224 -9.01 7.22 -2.50
N LYS A 225 -8.85 6.39 -3.53
CA LYS A 225 -7.54 5.96 -4.05
C LYS A 225 -6.67 7.14 -4.48
N GLY A 226 -7.25 8.13 -5.17
CA GLY A 226 -6.52 9.33 -5.58
C GLY A 226 -5.94 10.12 -4.41
N LYS A 227 -6.70 10.27 -3.32
CA LYS A 227 -6.27 11.06 -2.13
C LYS A 227 -5.20 10.38 -1.30
N SER A 228 -5.19 9.05 -1.26
CA SER A 228 -4.27 8.29 -0.40
C SER A 228 -2.88 8.14 -1.00
N ASN A 229 -2.75 8.03 -2.32
CA ASN A 229 -1.43 7.97 -2.95
C ASN A 229 -0.63 9.26 -2.72
N ASP A 230 -1.31 10.41 -2.80
CA ASP A 230 -0.68 11.73 -2.57
C ASP A 230 -0.20 11.86 -1.11
N SER A 231 -1.01 11.46 -0.13
CA SER A 231 -0.66 11.59 1.29
C SER A 231 0.42 10.62 1.76
N ILE A 232 0.47 9.40 1.21
CA ILE A 232 1.56 8.43 1.46
C ILE A 232 2.87 8.98 0.92
N PHE A 233 2.86 9.51 -0.32
CA PHE A 233 4.05 10.08 -0.93
C PHE A 233 4.58 11.27 -0.13
N GLU A 234 3.71 12.21 0.26
CA GLU A 234 4.07 13.33 1.14
C GLU A 234 4.66 12.86 2.47
N THR A 235 4.06 11.86 3.11
CA THR A 235 4.52 11.33 4.40
C THR A 235 5.89 10.66 4.29
N VAL A 236 6.12 9.89 3.23
CA VAL A 236 7.42 9.23 2.98
C VAL A 236 8.49 10.28 2.70
N VAL A 237 8.20 11.29 1.87
CA VAL A 237 9.11 12.40 1.58
C VAL A 237 9.46 13.15 2.87
N LEU A 238 8.49 13.45 3.72
CA LEU A 238 8.71 14.15 4.99
C LEU A 238 9.55 13.32 5.98
N ARG A 239 9.34 12.00 6.05
CA ARG A 239 10.16 11.10 6.90
C ARG A 239 11.60 11.02 6.40
N LEU A 240 11.81 10.84 5.09
CA LEU A 240 13.15 10.84 4.49
C LEU A 240 13.90 12.15 4.75
N GLN A 241 13.21 13.28 4.71
CA GLN A 241 13.79 14.58 5.06
C GLN A 241 14.19 14.67 6.55
N LYS A 242 13.37 14.15 7.46
CA LYS A 242 13.67 14.14 8.91
C LYS A 242 14.82 13.18 9.25
N ASP A 243 14.82 11.96 8.72
CA ASP A 243 15.88 10.98 8.97
C ASP A 243 17.22 11.45 8.41
N ASN A 244 17.21 12.10 7.23
CA ASN A 244 18.40 12.75 6.70
C ASN A 244 18.87 13.89 7.63
N GLN A 245 17.97 14.74 8.13
CA GLN A 245 18.34 15.78 9.10
C GLN A 245 18.91 15.20 10.41
N GLU A 246 18.37 14.09 10.92
CA GLU A 246 18.83 13.47 12.17
C GLU A 246 20.17 12.75 12.02
N LYS A 247 20.36 11.97 10.95
CA LYS A 247 21.66 11.36 10.63
C LYS A 247 22.74 12.43 10.46
N LEU A 248 22.42 13.54 9.81
CA LEU A 248 23.35 14.65 9.64
C LEU A 248 23.67 15.39 10.95
N LYS A 249 22.69 15.53 11.87
CA LYS A 249 22.94 16.04 13.23
C LYS A 249 23.86 15.12 14.03
N GLN A 250 23.70 13.80 13.91
CA GLN A 250 24.52 12.80 14.60
C GLN A 250 25.98 12.78 14.11
N ILE A 251 26.23 13.06 12.83
CA ILE A 251 27.58 13.18 12.26
C ILE A 251 28.21 14.57 12.60
N GLY A 252 27.49 15.45 13.29
CA GLY A 252 28.00 16.78 13.67
C GLY A 252 28.07 17.78 12.51
N HIS A 253 27.47 17.46 11.36
CA HIS A 253 27.46 18.34 10.20
C HIS A 253 26.49 19.51 10.40
N LYS A 254 27.01 20.74 10.47
CA LYS A 254 26.20 21.96 10.49
C LYS A 254 25.78 22.33 9.07
N PHE A 255 24.56 21.96 8.68
CA PHE A 255 24.00 22.39 7.40
C PHE A 255 23.79 23.90 7.33
N LEU A 256 23.89 24.44 6.11
CA LEU A 256 23.30 25.74 5.81
C LEU A 256 21.78 25.62 5.95
N SER A 257 21.16 26.49 6.72
CA SER A 257 19.71 26.65 6.66
C SER A 257 19.32 27.07 5.23
N PRO A 258 18.07 26.84 4.79
CA PRO A 258 17.63 27.26 3.46
C PRO A 258 17.96 28.73 3.15
N ARG A 259 17.77 29.62 4.15
CA ARG A 259 18.12 31.05 4.07
C ARG A 259 19.63 31.30 3.97
N GLU A 260 20.45 30.52 4.67
CA GLU A 260 21.91 30.63 4.57
C GLU A 260 22.44 30.15 3.22
N LYS A 261 21.82 29.12 2.63
CA LYS A 261 22.15 28.60 1.30
C LYS A 261 21.79 29.62 0.22
N GLU A 262 20.54 30.10 0.23
CA GLU A 262 20.05 31.13 -0.69
C GLU A 262 20.89 32.41 -0.61
N ALA A 263 21.23 32.87 0.60
CA ALA A 263 22.10 34.03 0.78
C ALA A 263 23.50 33.82 0.19
N TYR A 264 24.05 32.61 0.29
CA TYR A 264 25.37 32.26 -0.24
C TYR A 264 25.38 32.16 -1.77
N GLU A 265 24.31 31.63 -2.38
CA GLU A 265 24.14 31.56 -3.84
C GLU A 265 24.07 32.97 -4.46
N LEU A 266 23.24 33.86 -3.92
CA LEU A 266 23.15 35.26 -4.37
C LEU A 266 24.50 35.99 -4.29
N LYS A 267 25.35 35.62 -3.33
CA LYS A 267 26.72 36.16 -3.23
C LYS A 267 27.63 35.63 -4.33
N LEU A 268 27.53 34.35 -4.70
CA LEU A 268 28.31 33.77 -5.80
C LEU A 268 27.91 34.35 -7.15
N GLU A 269 26.67 34.80 -7.28
CA GLU A 269 26.16 35.53 -8.44
C GLU A 269 26.64 37.00 -8.51
N GLY A 270 27.29 37.51 -7.46
CA GLY A 270 27.86 38.86 -7.43
C GLY A 270 26.90 39.95 -6.96
N ASN A 271 25.72 39.60 -6.46
CA ASN A 271 24.76 40.58 -5.93
C ASN A 271 25.35 41.32 -4.71
N THR A 272 25.09 42.62 -4.62
CA THR A 272 25.46 43.40 -3.43
C THR A 272 24.56 43.01 -2.25
N SER A 273 25.02 43.23 -1.02
CA SER A 273 24.23 42.89 0.18
C SER A 273 22.86 43.55 0.25
N LYS A 274 22.67 44.72 -0.41
CA LYS A 274 21.37 45.41 -0.47
C LYS A 274 20.44 44.76 -1.47
N GLU A 275 20.95 44.39 -2.66
CA GLU A 275 20.16 43.72 -3.71
C GLU A 275 19.74 42.34 -3.25
N ALA A 276 20.67 41.55 -2.71
CA ALA A 276 20.38 40.22 -2.22
C ALA A 276 19.38 40.23 -1.05
N ALA A 277 19.49 41.20 -0.13
CA ALA A 277 18.50 41.38 0.93
C ALA A 277 17.11 41.69 0.37
N LYS A 278 17.02 42.51 -0.68
CA LYS A 278 15.75 42.82 -1.37
C LYS A 278 15.17 41.58 -2.06
N ILE A 279 15.99 40.79 -2.75
CA ILE A 279 15.58 39.54 -3.42
C ILE A 279 15.01 38.53 -2.40
N MET A 280 15.67 38.38 -1.25
CA MET A 280 15.23 37.48 -0.18
C MET A 280 14.04 38.01 0.65
N GLY A 281 13.56 39.23 0.39
CA GLY A 281 12.49 39.87 1.16
C GLY A 281 12.90 40.20 2.60
N LEU A 282 14.17 40.54 2.85
CA LEU A 282 14.69 40.91 4.17
C LEU A 282 14.56 42.42 4.41
N LYS A 283 14.28 42.81 5.67
CA LYS A 283 14.14 44.23 6.07
C LYS A 283 15.43 45.03 5.95
N ASP A 284 16.58 44.39 6.15
CA ASP A 284 17.88 45.05 6.12
C ASP A 284 19.00 44.16 5.57
N ALA A 285 20.06 44.82 5.08
CA ALA A 285 21.26 44.16 4.57
C ALA A 285 22.11 43.50 5.68
N ARG A 286 21.89 43.84 6.96
CA ARG A 286 22.64 43.27 8.09
C ARG A 286 22.22 41.81 8.31
N THR A 287 20.94 41.51 8.17
CA THR A 287 20.36 40.18 8.28
C THR A 287 20.88 39.24 7.20
N TYR A 288 20.94 39.72 5.95
CA TYR A 288 21.62 39.00 4.86
C TYR A 288 23.10 38.72 5.21
N THR A 289 23.82 39.74 5.69
CA THR A 289 25.23 39.61 6.06
C THR A 289 25.44 38.58 7.19
N ALA A 290 24.52 38.52 8.15
CA ALA A 290 24.53 37.53 9.22
C ALA A 290 24.36 36.10 8.68
N TYR A 291 23.44 35.88 7.73
CA TYR A 291 23.29 34.58 7.06
C TYR A 291 24.57 34.19 6.31
N ILE A 292 25.22 35.12 5.62
CA ILE A 292 26.49 34.86 4.94
C ILE A 292 27.62 34.53 5.90
N LEU A 293 27.73 35.23 7.03
CA LEU A 293 28.77 34.96 8.03
C LEU A 293 28.58 33.60 8.68
N SER A 294 27.33 33.25 9.02
CA SER A 294 26.97 31.92 9.51
C SER A 294 27.31 30.85 8.46
N ALA A 295 26.93 31.10 7.19
CA ALA A 295 27.22 30.19 6.10
C ALA A 295 28.73 29.95 5.92
N LYS A 296 29.52 31.02 5.84
CA LYS A 296 30.98 30.95 5.73
C LYS A 296 31.63 30.19 6.89
N LYS A 297 31.11 30.34 8.12
CA LYS A 297 31.63 29.62 9.29
C LYS A 297 31.39 28.11 9.15
N LYS A 298 30.25 27.70 8.61
CA LYS A 298 29.90 26.30 8.35
C LYS A 298 30.68 25.73 7.16
N ILE A 299 30.89 26.52 6.10
CA ILE A 299 31.64 26.15 4.88
C ILE A 299 33.13 25.91 5.14
N LYS A 300 33.71 26.53 6.17
CA LYS A 300 35.13 26.34 6.51
C LYS A 300 35.47 24.92 7.00
N SER A 301 34.50 24.05 7.27
CA SER A 301 34.79 22.67 7.68
C SER A 301 35.42 21.85 6.53
N PRO A 302 36.40 20.97 6.80
CA PRO A 302 37.11 20.21 5.77
C PRO A 302 36.20 19.31 4.91
N GLU A 303 35.15 18.75 5.49
CA GLU A 303 34.19 17.88 4.79
C GLU A 303 33.29 18.69 3.86
N TYR A 304 32.83 19.88 4.28
CA TYR A 304 32.00 20.74 3.45
C TYR A 304 32.76 21.30 2.25
N ARG A 305 34.08 21.49 2.35
CA ARG A 305 34.93 21.83 1.19
C ARG A 305 34.89 20.77 0.09
N ARG A 306 34.71 19.48 0.43
CA ARG A 306 34.59 18.41 -0.57
C ARG A 306 33.27 18.50 -1.32
N GLU A 307 32.16 18.71 -0.61
CA GLU A 307 30.84 18.91 -1.23
C GLU A 307 30.75 20.21 -2.03
N LEU A 308 31.30 21.31 -1.52
CA LEU A 308 31.33 22.61 -2.21
C LEU A 308 32.15 22.54 -3.50
N LYS A 309 33.22 21.73 -3.51
CA LYS A 309 34.02 21.48 -4.73
C LYS A 309 33.19 20.75 -5.78
N ALA A 310 32.44 19.71 -5.40
CA ALA A 310 31.53 19.00 -6.30
C ALA A 310 30.39 19.89 -6.83
N LEU A 311 29.83 20.77 -5.99
CA LEU A 311 28.82 21.75 -6.39
C LEU A 311 29.37 22.81 -7.36
N ASN A 312 30.56 23.35 -7.08
CA ASN A 312 31.22 24.32 -7.94
C ASN A 312 31.64 23.73 -9.29
N GLU A 313 32.05 22.45 -9.33
CA GLU A 313 32.29 21.72 -10.57
C GLU A 313 31.01 21.58 -11.41
N LYS A 314 29.86 21.39 -10.75
CA LYS A 314 28.54 21.31 -11.40
C LYS A 314 28.07 22.67 -11.95
N TRP A 315 28.29 23.74 -11.18
CA TRP A 315 27.94 25.11 -11.57
C TRP A 315 28.89 25.70 -12.62
N GLY A 316 30.17 25.32 -12.59
CA GLY A 316 31.15 25.71 -13.62
C GLY A 316 30.76 25.19 -15.00
N LYS A 317 30.22 23.95 -15.06
CA LYS A 317 29.68 23.36 -16.28
C LYS A 317 28.44 24.10 -16.80
N SER A 318 27.47 24.42 -15.94
CA SER A 318 26.24 25.09 -16.39
C SER A 318 26.47 26.51 -16.93
N LYS A 319 27.47 27.24 -16.42
CA LYS A 319 27.88 28.57 -16.94
C LYS A 319 28.67 28.50 -18.26
N GLN A 320 29.31 27.38 -18.55
CA GLN A 320 29.95 27.15 -19.85
C GLN A 320 28.89 26.84 -20.92
N ASP A 321 27.88 26.04 -20.58
CA ASP A 321 26.77 25.72 -21.49
C ASP A 321 25.95 26.99 -21.85
N THR A 322 25.60 27.83 -20.86
CA THR A 322 24.87 29.09 -21.14
C THR A 322 25.67 30.13 -21.94
N ARG A 323 26.99 29.99 -22.05
CA ARG A 323 27.83 30.87 -22.89
C ARG A 323 28.04 30.31 -24.30
N GLN A 324 27.85 29.00 -24.50
CA GLN A 324 27.88 28.39 -25.84
C GLN A 324 26.56 28.61 -26.58
N ASP A 325 25.44 28.75 -25.87
CA ASP A 325 24.13 29.04 -26.48
C ASP A 325 23.88 30.53 -26.77
N ALA A 326 24.80 31.42 -26.35
CA ALA A 326 24.69 32.87 -26.50
C ALA A 326 25.64 33.47 -27.55
N ASN A 327 26.42 32.63 -28.24
CA ASN A 327 27.19 32.93 -29.45
C ASN A 327 26.61 32.14 -30.61
#